data_AF-A0A382HTK8-F1
#
_entry.id   AF-A0A382HTK8-F1
#
_cell.length_a   1.000
_cell.length_b   1.000
_cell.length_c   1.000
_cell.angle_alpha   90.00
_cell.angle_beta   90.00
_cell.angle_gamma   90.00
#
_symmetry.space_group_name_H-M   'P 1'
#
loop_
_entity.id
_entity.type
_entity.pdbx_description
1 polymer ?
#
loop_
_entity_poly.entity_id
_entity_poly.type
_entity_poly.pdbx_seq_one_letter_code
_entity_poly.pdbx_strand_id
1 'polypeptide(L)'
;VSLLGTAAMVFWHDVDSSDDDYKDWHSNEHMTERVSVPGFLRGRRARAVMGHPQYFIMYEVDAIGVLTSKAYLDRLNDPSPWTRKVLARYRDSNRTLCRLEQSWGLGTGTLLTTCQMVPAEDRADQLRDWVENIFLENCVSKGSIVGAHFLTA
;
A
#
# COMPACT_ATOMS: atom_id res chain seq x y z
N VAL A 1 14.26 8.37 -6.16
CA VAL A 1 13.42 8.29 -4.95
C VAL A 1 12.88 6.87 -4.82
N SER A 2 12.77 6.32 -3.61
CA SER A 2 12.30 4.94 -3.42
C SER A 2 10.78 4.79 -3.66
N LEU A 3 10.00 5.79 -3.25
CA LEU A 3 8.60 5.99 -3.65
C LEU A 3 8.48 7.17 -4.64
N LEU A 4 7.58 7.08 -5.61
CA LEU A 4 7.40 8.02 -6.71
C LEU A 4 6.47 9.20 -6.37
N GLY A 5 5.57 9.03 -5.40
CA GLY A 5 4.53 9.98 -5.05
C GLY A 5 4.59 10.48 -3.61
N THR A 6 3.68 11.39 -3.26
CA THR A 6 3.56 11.94 -1.89
C THR A 6 2.43 11.31 -1.07
N ALA A 7 1.73 10.34 -1.65
CA ALA A 7 0.70 9.57 -0.98
C ALA A 7 0.62 8.16 -1.57
N ALA A 8 -0.04 7.26 -0.86
CA ALA A 8 -0.30 5.91 -1.32
C ALA A 8 -1.62 5.38 -0.79
N MET A 9 -2.30 4.57 -1.60
CA MET A 9 -3.32 3.64 -1.10
C MET A 9 -2.64 2.34 -0.74
N VAL A 10 -2.73 1.94 0.53
CA VAL A 10 -2.24 0.66 1.03
C VAL A 10 -3.42 -0.25 1.36
N PHE A 11 -3.28 -1.53 1.04
CA PHE A 11 -4.38 -2.47 1.18
C PHE A 11 -3.90 -3.86 1.57
N TRP A 12 -4.33 -4.34 2.72
CA TRP A 12 -4.12 -5.71 3.19
C TRP A 12 -5.41 -6.49 3.09
N HIS A 13 -5.34 -7.75 2.67
CA HIS A 13 -6.51 -8.64 2.61
C HIS A 13 -6.09 -10.09 2.46
N ASP A 14 -7.01 -10.97 2.84
CA ASP A 14 -7.02 -12.37 2.48
C ASP A 14 -7.94 -12.60 1.28
N VAL A 15 -7.70 -13.68 0.54
CA VAL A 15 -8.59 -14.15 -0.52
C VAL A 15 -9.04 -15.55 -0.13
N ASP A 16 -10.35 -15.78 -0.10
CA ASP A 16 -10.85 -17.14 0.14
C ASP A 16 -10.44 -18.08 -1.00
N SER A 17 -10.31 -19.37 -0.70
CA SER A 17 -10.01 -20.42 -1.69
C SER A 17 -8.70 -20.21 -2.51
N SER A 18 -8.59 -20.79 -3.71
CA SER A 18 -7.37 -20.72 -4.53
C SER A 18 -7.14 -19.31 -5.09
N ASP A 19 -5.94 -18.77 -4.93
CA ASP A 19 -5.61 -17.41 -5.33
C ASP A 19 -5.21 -17.25 -6.81
N ASP A 20 -5.28 -18.30 -7.63
CA ASP A 20 -4.88 -18.25 -9.05
C ASP A 20 -5.69 -17.22 -9.85
N ASP A 21 -7.02 -17.29 -9.77
CA ASP A 21 -7.94 -16.33 -10.44
C ASP A 21 -7.72 -14.90 -9.94
N TYR A 22 -7.42 -14.73 -8.64
CA TYR A 22 -7.09 -13.42 -8.08
C TYR A 22 -5.76 -12.89 -8.62
N LYS A 23 -4.73 -13.74 -8.69
CA LYS A 23 -3.41 -13.33 -9.16
C LYS A 23 -3.47 -12.89 -10.61
N ASP A 24 -4.19 -13.64 -11.43
CA ASP A 24 -4.40 -13.38 -12.85
C ASP A 24 -5.18 -12.07 -13.07
N TRP A 25 -6.35 -11.96 -12.44
CA TRP A 25 -7.17 -10.75 -12.46
C TRP A 25 -6.37 -9.51 -12.05
N HIS A 26 -5.66 -9.58 -10.93
CA HIS A 26 -4.98 -8.41 -10.40
C HIS A 26 -3.81 -7.98 -11.31
N SER A 27 -3.12 -8.91 -11.96
CA SER A 27 -2.02 -8.58 -12.88
C SER A 27 -2.53 -8.04 -14.22
N ASN A 28 -3.55 -8.67 -14.79
CA ASN A 28 -3.94 -8.45 -16.19
C ASN A 28 -5.09 -7.44 -16.36
N GLU A 29 -5.89 -7.21 -15.32
CA GLU A 29 -6.98 -6.24 -15.33
C GLU A 29 -6.78 -5.16 -14.27
N HIS A 30 -6.80 -5.55 -12.98
CA HIS A 30 -6.95 -4.56 -11.90
C HIS A 30 -5.78 -3.58 -11.79
N MET A 31 -4.54 -4.07 -11.90
CA MET A 31 -3.37 -3.20 -11.79
C MET A 31 -3.34 -2.18 -12.93
N THR A 32 -3.67 -2.60 -14.15
CA THR A 32 -3.78 -1.72 -15.32
C THR A 32 -4.86 -0.69 -15.12
N GLU A 33 -6.07 -1.09 -14.69
CA GLU A 33 -7.18 -0.17 -14.42
C GLU A 33 -6.82 0.91 -13.39
N ARG A 34 -6.12 0.53 -12.32
CA ARG A 34 -5.70 1.47 -11.27
C ARG A 34 -4.62 2.42 -11.75
N VAL A 35 -3.53 1.89 -12.31
CA VAL A 35 -2.39 2.71 -12.75
C VAL A 35 -2.74 3.60 -13.95
N SER A 36 -3.81 3.29 -14.70
CA SER A 36 -4.31 4.14 -15.78
C SER A 36 -5.10 5.37 -15.30
N VAL A 37 -5.42 5.48 -14.00
CA VAL A 37 -6.08 6.67 -13.44
C VAL A 37 -5.05 7.81 -13.37
N PRO A 38 -5.34 9.02 -13.89
CA PRO A 38 -4.43 10.15 -13.78
C PRO A 38 -4.00 10.41 -12.33
N GLY A 39 -2.68 10.49 -12.13
CA GLY A 39 -2.07 10.69 -10.81
C GLY A 39 -1.70 9.40 -10.07
N PHE A 40 -2.12 8.22 -10.54
CA PHE A 40 -1.51 6.96 -10.12
C PHE A 40 -0.15 6.78 -10.80
N LEU A 41 0.86 6.39 -10.03
CA LEU A 41 2.25 6.34 -10.49
C LEU A 41 2.79 4.92 -10.57
N ARG A 42 2.47 4.07 -9.59
CA ARG A 42 2.95 2.69 -9.53
C ARG A 42 2.05 1.82 -8.68
N GLY A 43 1.76 0.61 -9.17
CA GLY A 43 1.15 -0.47 -8.38
C GLY A 43 2.20 -1.49 -7.93
N ARG A 44 2.03 -2.02 -6.73
CA ARG A 44 2.84 -3.11 -6.16
C ARG A 44 1.93 -4.12 -5.47
N ARG A 45 2.19 -5.40 -5.69
CA ARG A 45 1.57 -6.51 -4.94
C ARG A 45 2.67 -7.33 -4.28
N ALA A 46 2.49 -7.65 -3.00
CA ALA A 46 3.30 -8.59 -2.27
C ALA A 46 2.41 -9.66 -1.64
N ARG A 47 2.96 -10.86 -1.47
CA ARG A 47 2.33 -11.97 -0.75
C ARG A 47 3.12 -12.22 0.53
N ALA A 48 2.43 -12.43 1.63
CA ALA A 48 3.05 -12.70 2.91
C ALA A 48 3.87 -13.99 2.83
N VAL A 49 5.15 -13.89 3.18
CA VAL A 49 6.01 -15.04 3.50
C VAL A 49 5.95 -15.35 5.00
N MET A 50 5.62 -14.34 5.80
CA MET A 50 5.38 -14.40 7.24
C MET A 50 4.29 -13.38 7.60
N GLY A 51 3.48 -13.69 8.61
CA GLY A 51 2.37 -12.84 9.05
C GLY A 51 1.09 -12.99 8.22
N HIS A 52 0.11 -12.16 8.53
CA HIS A 52 -1.19 -12.06 7.87
C HIS A 52 -1.61 -10.58 7.80
N PRO A 53 -2.50 -10.18 6.88
CA PRO A 53 -3.15 -10.97 5.82
C PRO A 53 -2.22 -11.47 4.70
N GLN A 54 -2.71 -12.38 3.85
CA GLN A 54 -1.99 -13.02 2.75
C GLN A 54 -1.40 -12.04 1.74
N TYR A 55 -2.09 -10.94 1.45
CA TYR A 55 -1.72 -10.00 0.42
C TYR A 55 -1.58 -8.58 0.96
N PHE A 56 -0.56 -7.88 0.44
CA PHE A 56 -0.38 -6.45 0.55
C PHE A 56 -0.33 -5.83 -0.84
N ILE A 57 -1.09 -4.77 -1.04
CA ILE A 57 -1.07 -3.95 -2.26
C ILE A 57 -0.75 -2.52 -1.88
N MET A 58 0.07 -1.86 -2.69
CA MET A 58 0.33 -0.43 -2.59
C MET A 58 0.19 0.20 -3.97
N TYR A 59 -0.58 1.28 -4.04
CA TYR A 59 -0.62 2.18 -5.18
C TYR A 59 -0.08 3.54 -4.78
N GLU A 60 1.05 3.92 -5.35
CA GLU A 60 1.65 5.24 -5.19
C GLU A 60 0.90 6.23 -6.07
N VAL A 61 0.55 7.38 -5.50
CA VAL A 61 -0.12 8.47 -6.21
C VAL A 61 0.64 9.78 -6.00
N ASP A 62 0.52 10.69 -6.95
CA ASP A 62 1.18 12.00 -6.89
C ASP A 62 0.85 12.78 -5.61
N ALA A 63 -0.41 12.75 -5.18
CA ALA A 63 -0.97 13.43 -4.01
C ALA A 63 -2.22 12.71 -3.49
N ILE A 64 -2.52 12.92 -2.20
CA ILE A 64 -3.64 12.25 -1.51
C ILE A 64 -5.01 12.50 -2.18
N GLY A 65 -5.18 13.68 -2.79
CA GLY A 65 -6.43 14.08 -3.46
C GLY A 65 -6.80 13.20 -4.67
N VAL A 66 -5.83 12.49 -5.27
CA VAL A 66 -6.12 11.54 -6.36
C VAL A 66 -7.01 10.40 -5.90
N LEU A 67 -6.83 9.95 -4.65
CA LEU A 67 -7.58 8.84 -4.06
C LEU A 67 -9.04 9.19 -3.71
N THR A 68 -9.43 10.46 -3.91
CA THR A 68 -10.80 10.95 -3.81
C THR A 68 -11.25 11.67 -5.09
N SER A 69 -10.43 11.63 -6.14
CA SER A 69 -10.73 12.32 -7.40
C SER A 69 -11.92 11.69 -8.12
N LYS A 70 -12.62 12.48 -8.94
CA LYS A 70 -13.72 11.96 -9.76
C LYS A 70 -13.26 10.82 -10.66
N ALA A 71 -12.11 10.95 -11.32
CA ALA A 71 -11.57 9.91 -12.21
C ALA A 71 -11.35 8.58 -11.48
N TYR A 72 -10.87 8.64 -10.23
CA TYR A 72 -10.71 7.46 -9.39
C TYR A 72 -12.05 6.87 -8.94
N LEU A 73 -12.98 7.72 -8.48
CA LEU A 73 -14.31 7.30 -8.01
C LEU A 73 -15.16 6.70 -9.14
N ASP A 74 -15.08 7.27 -10.35
CA ASP A 74 -15.78 6.72 -11.53
C ASP A 74 -15.35 5.27 -11.79
N ARG A 75 -14.04 4.95 -11.65
CA ARG A 75 -13.55 3.56 -11.77
C ARG A 75 -14.00 2.66 -10.62
N LEU A 76 -14.08 3.21 -9.41
CA LEU A 76 -14.52 2.44 -8.24
C LEU A 76 -16.02 2.06 -8.34
N ASN A 77 -16.83 2.95 -8.91
CA ASN A 77 -18.28 2.81 -8.99
C ASN A 77 -18.76 1.99 -10.19
N ASP A 78 -17.89 1.68 -11.14
CA ASP A 78 -18.19 0.84 -12.31
C ASP A 78 -17.22 -0.36 -12.41
N PRO A 79 -17.26 -1.31 -11.45
CA PRO A 79 -16.37 -2.46 -11.48
C PRO A 79 -16.71 -3.39 -12.65
N SER A 80 -15.69 -4.00 -13.26
CA SER A 80 -15.90 -5.06 -14.25
C SER A 80 -16.61 -6.28 -13.65
N PRO A 81 -17.20 -7.17 -14.46
CA PRO A 81 -17.70 -8.46 -13.97
C PRO A 81 -16.64 -9.29 -13.24
N TRP A 82 -15.38 -9.28 -13.71
CA TRP A 82 -14.29 -10.04 -13.08
C TRP A 82 -13.89 -9.44 -11.74
N THR A 83 -13.78 -8.10 -11.69
CA THR A 83 -13.59 -7.35 -10.43
C THR A 83 -14.67 -7.68 -9.42
N ARG A 84 -15.97 -7.65 -9.78
CA ARG A 84 -17.05 -8.02 -8.86
C ARG A 84 -16.90 -9.44 -8.32
N LYS A 85 -16.56 -10.41 -9.17
CA LYS A 85 -16.34 -11.82 -8.79
C LYS A 85 -15.19 -11.95 -7.80
N VAL A 86 -14.06 -11.29 -8.05
CA VAL A 86 -12.88 -11.38 -7.18
C VAL A 86 -13.08 -10.64 -5.87
N LEU A 87 -13.66 -9.44 -5.89
CA LEU A 87 -13.91 -8.67 -4.66
C LEU A 87 -14.86 -9.38 -3.69
N ALA A 88 -15.81 -10.19 -4.18
CA ALA A 88 -16.69 -11.00 -3.33
C ALA A 88 -15.93 -12.03 -2.45
N ARG A 89 -14.68 -12.34 -2.81
CA ARG A 89 -13.82 -13.33 -2.16
C ARG A 89 -12.86 -12.72 -1.14
N TYR A 90 -12.81 -11.39 -1.04
CA TYR A 90 -11.93 -10.72 -0.07
C TYR A 90 -12.37 -10.96 1.36
N ARG A 91 -11.41 -11.21 2.24
CA ARG A 91 -11.60 -11.36 3.69
C ARG A 91 -10.57 -10.50 4.42
N ASP A 92 -10.86 -10.16 5.68
CA ASP A 92 -9.94 -9.48 6.60
C ASP A 92 -9.24 -8.27 5.98
N SER A 93 -10.04 -7.46 5.27
CA SER A 93 -9.54 -6.41 4.40
C SER A 93 -9.35 -5.09 5.16
N ASN A 94 -8.19 -4.48 5.03
CA ASN A 94 -7.88 -3.16 5.56
C ASN A 94 -7.33 -2.27 4.44
N ARG A 95 -8.15 -1.30 3.99
CA ARG A 95 -7.82 -0.33 2.93
C ARG A 95 -7.64 1.05 3.54
N THR A 96 -6.43 1.58 3.43
CA THR A 96 -6.05 2.87 4.02
C THR A 96 -5.47 3.79 2.95
N LEU A 97 -5.90 5.04 2.96
CA LEU A 97 -5.34 6.10 2.13
C LEU A 97 -4.33 6.83 3.01
N CYS A 98 -3.07 6.90 2.59
CA CYS A 98 -2.03 7.47 3.42
C CYS A 98 -1.29 8.60 2.71
N ARG A 99 -0.87 9.61 3.47
CA ARG A 99 0.18 10.55 3.07
C ARG A 99 1.54 9.93 3.35
N LEU A 100 2.54 10.25 2.54
CA LEU A 100 3.93 9.93 2.79
C LEU A 100 4.55 11.08 3.59
N GLU A 101 4.89 10.83 4.85
CA GLU A 101 5.51 11.84 5.72
C GLU A 101 7.03 11.87 5.51
N GLN A 102 7.64 10.70 5.42
CA GLN A 102 9.09 10.56 5.30
C GLN A 102 9.48 9.32 4.51
N SER A 103 10.56 9.43 3.75
CA SER A 103 11.07 8.37 2.90
C SER A 103 12.58 8.39 2.87
N TRP A 104 13.18 7.28 3.28
CA TRP A 104 14.62 7.05 3.25
C TRP A 104 14.97 5.99 2.22
N GLY A 105 16.19 6.08 1.70
CA GLY A 105 16.72 5.16 0.70
C GLY A 105 16.24 5.46 -0.73
N LEU A 106 16.92 4.84 -1.69
CA LEU A 106 16.67 5.04 -3.12
C LEU A 106 16.35 3.73 -3.85
N GLY A 107 16.47 2.59 -3.17
CA GLY A 107 16.29 1.27 -3.77
C GLY A 107 14.88 0.71 -3.61
N THR A 108 14.65 -0.41 -4.30
CA THR A 108 13.47 -1.26 -4.15
C THR A 108 13.94 -2.69 -3.96
N GLY A 109 13.58 -3.29 -2.83
CA GLY A 109 13.87 -4.69 -2.52
C GLY A 109 12.80 -5.65 -3.04
N THR A 110 13.12 -6.95 -3.02
CA THR A 110 12.19 -8.06 -3.32
C THR A 110 11.32 -8.44 -2.12
N LEU A 111 11.74 -8.08 -0.91
CA LEU A 111 11.00 -8.27 0.33
C LEU A 111 10.59 -6.90 0.89
N LEU A 112 9.44 -6.88 1.56
CA LEU A 112 8.97 -5.74 2.34
C LEU A 112 8.38 -6.22 3.66
N THR A 113 8.45 -5.37 4.67
CA THR A 113 7.75 -5.55 5.95
C THR A 113 6.84 -4.36 6.15
N THR A 114 5.59 -4.61 6.53
CA THR A 114 4.64 -3.57 6.91
C THR A 114 4.39 -3.61 8.41
N CYS A 115 4.50 -2.47 9.07
CA CYS A 115 4.18 -2.33 10.49
C CYS A 115 3.05 -1.30 10.62
N GLN A 116 1.88 -1.73 11.09
CA GLN A 116 0.81 -0.82 11.46
C GLN A 116 0.99 -0.45 12.93
N MET A 117 1.05 0.84 13.23
CA MET A 117 1.27 1.35 14.58
C MET A 117 0.09 2.24 14.96
N VAL A 118 -0.48 2.01 16.13
CA VAL A 118 -1.51 2.85 16.73
C VAL A 118 -0.90 3.43 18.01
N PRO A 119 -0.89 4.76 18.19
CA PRO A 119 -0.37 5.34 19.41
C PRO A 119 -1.27 4.95 20.59
N ALA A 120 -0.65 4.73 21.75
CA ALA A 120 -1.40 4.72 23.01
C ALA A 120 -1.99 6.12 23.27
N GLU A 121 -3.01 6.18 24.14
CA GLU A 121 -3.66 7.43 24.55
C GLU A 121 -2.60 8.47 24.99
N ASP A 122 -2.70 9.69 24.45
CA ASP A 122 -1.77 10.80 24.66
C ASP A 122 -0.29 10.55 24.28
N ARG A 123 -0.01 9.52 23.46
CA ARG A 123 1.35 9.18 22.99
C ARG A 123 1.57 9.38 21.49
N ALA A 124 0.64 10.05 20.80
CA ALA A 124 0.72 10.25 19.35
C ALA A 124 2.00 10.98 18.92
N ASP A 125 2.31 12.11 19.56
CA ASP A 125 3.51 12.90 19.24
C ASP A 125 4.80 12.14 19.54
N GLN A 126 4.81 11.38 20.64
CA GLN A 126 5.98 10.58 21.02
C GLN A 126 6.23 9.42 20.06
N LEU A 127 5.17 8.76 19.59
CA LEU A 127 5.29 7.71 18.57
C LEU A 127 5.80 8.32 17.26
N ARG A 128 5.24 9.45 16.83
CA ARG A 128 5.66 10.15 15.62
C ARG A 128 7.14 10.54 15.68
N ASP A 129 7.55 11.21 16.75
CA ASP A 129 8.93 11.64 16.96
C ASP A 129 9.91 10.45 16.93
N TRP A 130 9.56 9.36 17.62
CA TRP A 130 10.37 8.14 17.59
C TRP A 130 10.45 7.51 16.18
N VAL A 131 9.35 7.48 15.43
CA VAL A 131 9.35 6.93 14.07
C VAL A 131 10.24 7.77 13.15
N GLU A 132 10.03 9.09 13.15
CA GLU A 132 10.68 10.03 12.24
C GLU A 132 12.19 10.18 12.53
N ASN A 133 12.57 10.20 13.81
CA ASN A 133 13.92 10.57 14.23
C ASN A 133 14.78 9.39 14.71
N ILE A 134 14.21 8.21 14.94
CA ILE A 134 14.96 7.05 15.49
C ILE A 134 14.71 5.79 14.68
N PHE A 135 13.45 5.40 14.47
CA PHE A 135 13.14 4.09 13.89
C PHE A 135 13.58 3.98 12.43
N LEU A 136 13.21 4.95 11.59
CA LEU A 136 13.52 4.90 10.16
C LEU A 136 15.02 4.94 9.89
N GLU A 137 15.77 5.78 10.61
CA GLU A 137 17.24 5.86 10.51
C GLU A 137 17.88 4.51 10.90
N ASN A 138 17.44 3.92 12.00
CA ASN A 138 17.91 2.60 12.43
C ASN A 138 17.63 1.52 11.38
N CYS A 139 16.49 1.57 10.69
CA CYS A 139 16.20 0.66 9.58
C CYS A 139 17.22 0.83 8.45
N VAL A 140 17.41 2.03 7.92
CA VAL A 140 18.30 2.23 6.76
C VAL A 140 19.79 2.15 7.09
N SER A 141 20.17 2.17 8.37
CA SER A 141 21.54 1.83 8.80
C SER A 141 21.89 0.35 8.59
N LYS A 142 20.90 -0.53 8.37
CA LYS A 142 21.13 -1.95 8.06
C LYS A 142 21.38 -2.11 6.57
N GLY A 143 22.54 -2.67 6.21
CA GLY A 143 22.96 -2.82 4.81
C GLY A 143 22.03 -3.65 3.91
N SER A 144 21.09 -4.41 4.48
CA SER A 144 20.05 -5.16 3.75
C SER A 144 18.76 -4.39 3.49
N ILE A 145 18.60 -3.20 4.10
CA ILE A 145 17.40 -2.36 3.95
C ILE A 145 17.71 -1.24 2.96
N VAL A 146 17.01 -1.27 1.81
CA VAL A 146 17.24 -0.33 0.71
C VAL A 146 16.27 0.86 0.69
N GLY A 147 15.27 0.83 1.58
CA GLY A 147 14.31 1.90 1.78
C GLY A 147 13.44 1.69 3.02
N ALA A 148 13.02 2.79 3.65
CA ALA A 148 12.11 2.81 4.78
C ALA A 148 11.19 4.04 4.67
N HIS A 149 9.89 3.84 4.87
CA HIS A 149 8.87 4.85 4.59
C HIS A 149 7.89 4.96 5.74
N PHE A 150 7.60 6.18 6.17
CA PHE A 150 6.57 6.46 7.17
C PHE A 150 5.37 7.11 6.49
N LEU A 151 4.21 6.48 6.70
CA LEU A 151 2.94 6.87 6.10
C LEU A 151 1.88 7.06 7.19
N THR A 152 1.01 8.04 7.01
CA THR A 152 -0.07 8.40 7.94
C THR A 152 -1.42 8.43 7.25
N ALA A 153 -2.45 7.90 7.91
CA ALA A 153 -3.84 7.89 7.41
C ALA A 153 -4.52 9.25 7.57
#